data_AF-A0A8H6QL14-F1
#
_entry.id   AF-A0A8H6QL14-F1
#
_cell.length_a   1.000
_cell.length_b   1.000
_cell.length_c   1.000
_cell.angle_alpha   90.00
_cell.angle_beta   90.00
_cell.angle_gamma   90.00
#
_symmetry.space_group_name_H-M   'P 1'
#
loop_
_entity.id
_entity.type
_entity.pdbx_description
1 polymer ?
#
loop_
_entity_poly.entity_id
_entity_poly.type
_entity_poly.pdbx_seq_one_letter_code
_entity_poly.pdbx_strand_id
1 'polypeptide(L)'
;MGFLSARKGCSPQSYEFVPTSPRSDDQDELQCDKPDDHASIEESPAGISIDEYQCSGQARSRLTWSQRLAGIFSRSSSNEEKIEDALPLLSPATKRSKRSYTSHRWFKNLRVSYCLLFIVAGVFIMLGIIQFISIACGIVLSFFPDEFDKAAGHWRHVPDDDVYADVTHWPTDISRDIIPVGCHSHNDYWRRVPLYSALQAGCIGVEADVWLIDNELYVGHTSTSLTAKRTLTNMYIDPLIKIIERQNPITQFHPALDQPLHGVFDTDPSQTLILLIDFKTDGEKTWQSVMENLSPLRERGYLTYFNGTGLTNGPITVVGTGNTPFNMITSNSTYRDIFFDAPLNLLAEDEAIPPSADADVPQDSAATTEQPTGNAGQGLSGISAGDIGPDTFNWTNSFYASVSFKKSIGFPWGFHLTNKQMDLIRAQIQGAHRRGLKVRYWGLPSWPRSLRNHIWSVLAREGVDILNVDDLQSATKQEWKVKIFDW
;
A
#
# COMPACT_ATOMS: atom_id res chain seq x y z
N MET A 1 38.32 -57.74 9.53
CA MET A 1 36.99 -57.89 8.88
C MET A 1 36.78 -56.62 8.07
N GLY A 2 36.64 -56.60 6.74
CA GLY A 2 36.29 -57.69 5.82
C GLY A 2 34.77 -57.81 5.71
N PHE A 3 34.11 -57.60 4.57
CA PHE A 3 34.61 -57.44 3.18
C PHE A 3 33.86 -56.33 2.41
N LEU A 4 34.56 -55.70 1.45
CA LEU A 4 33.93 -54.98 0.33
C LEU A 4 33.51 -55.99 -0.75
N SER A 5 32.42 -55.70 -1.48
CA SER A 5 32.09 -56.41 -2.72
C SER A 5 31.51 -55.43 -3.73
N ALA A 6 32.26 -55.13 -4.78
CA ALA A 6 31.83 -54.28 -5.88
C ALA A 6 31.26 -55.12 -7.03
N ARG A 7 30.27 -54.59 -7.76
CA ARG A 7 29.92 -55.06 -9.10
C ARG A 7 30.00 -53.92 -10.10
N LYS A 8 30.43 -54.29 -11.31
CA LYS A 8 30.78 -53.38 -12.40
C LYS A 8 29.52 -52.79 -13.04
N GLY A 9 29.65 -51.56 -13.53
CA GLY A 9 28.54 -50.86 -14.19
C GLY A 9 28.23 -51.34 -15.61
N CYS A 10 27.23 -50.69 -16.19
CA CYS A 10 27.02 -50.59 -17.62
C CYS A 10 26.55 -49.15 -17.90
N SER A 11 26.91 -48.57 -19.04
CA SER A 11 26.47 -47.25 -19.48
C SER A 11 25.67 -47.40 -20.78
N PRO A 12 24.61 -46.60 -20.96
CA PRO A 12 24.14 -46.25 -22.29
C PRO A 12 24.11 -44.72 -22.51
N GLN A 13 24.96 -44.29 -23.44
CA GLN A 13 24.65 -43.34 -24.52
C GLN A 13 24.01 -41.98 -24.15
N SER A 14 24.86 -40.96 -24.21
CA SER A 14 24.46 -39.58 -24.55
C SER A 14 23.73 -39.53 -25.90
N TYR A 15 22.63 -38.79 -25.97
CA TYR A 15 22.02 -38.37 -27.23
C TYR A 15 22.39 -36.91 -27.53
N GLU A 16 23.10 -36.73 -28.64
CA GLU A 16 23.56 -35.45 -29.16
C GLU A 16 22.53 -34.93 -30.19
N PHE A 17 22.16 -33.65 -30.15
CA PHE A 17 20.98 -33.16 -30.90
C PHE A 17 21.21 -31.78 -31.54
N VAL A 18 21.77 -31.79 -32.76
CA VAL A 18 21.97 -30.60 -33.63
C VAL A 18 21.89 -31.04 -35.11
N PRO A 19 21.72 -30.14 -36.11
CA PRO A 19 20.39 -29.97 -36.72
C PRO A 19 20.35 -30.25 -38.24
N THR A 20 19.15 -30.27 -38.83
CA THR A 20 18.98 -30.39 -40.30
C THR A 20 17.88 -29.46 -40.84
N SER A 21 18.24 -28.63 -41.83
CA SER A 21 17.30 -27.89 -42.69
C SER A 21 17.51 -28.29 -44.16
N PRO A 22 16.44 -28.23 -44.97
CA PRO A 22 16.47 -27.57 -46.28
C PRO A 22 15.65 -26.26 -46.20
N ARG A 23 15.96 -25.13 -46.85
CA ARG A 23 16.35 -24.89 -48.25
C ARG A 23 15.22 -25.21 -49.22
N SER A 24 14.72 -24.33 -50.09
CA SER A 24 14.68 -22.87 -50.34
C SER A 24 14.01 -22.75 -51.72
N ASP A 25 13.68 -21.52 -52.16
CA ASP A 25 13.25 -21.21 -53.52
C ASP A 25 11.81 -21.72 -53.83
N ASP A 26 10.98 -21.09 -54.68
CA ASP A 26 11.24 -20.02 -55.64
C ASP A 26 10.59 -18.65 -55.29
N GLN A 27 10.95 -17.64 -56.07
CA GLN A 27 10.33 -16.31 -56.11
C GLN A 27 9.32 -16.23 -57.27
N ASP A 28 8.38 -15.30 -57.22
CA ASP A 28 7.94 -14.62 -58.45
C ASP A 28 7.44 -13.19 -58.15
N GLU A 29 7.47 -12.33 -59.16
CA GLU A 29 7.10 -10.90 -59.09
C GLU A 29 5.56 -10.73 -59.40
N LEU A 30 4.92 -9.57 -59.58
CA LEU A 30 5.33 -8.20 -59.94
C LEU A 30 4.17 -7.19 -59.70
N GLN A 31 4.52 -5.91 -59.57
CA GLN A 31 3.72 -4.69 -59.84
C GLN A 31 2.42 -4.35 -59.09
N CYS A 32 2.30 -3.04 -58.81
CA CYS A 32 1.07 -2.35 -58.47
C CYS A 32 0.20 -2.14 -59.72
N ASP A 33 -1.11 -1.94 -59.53
CA ASP A 33 -1.82 -0.89 -60.27
C ASP A 33 -3.06 -0.34 -59.55
N LYS A 34 -3.46 0.88 -59.94
CA LYS A 34 -4.70 1.58 -59.55
C LYS A 34 -5.08 2.48 -60.74
N PRO A 35 -6.35 2.51 -61.20
CA PRO A 35 -7.24 3.54 -60.63
C PRO A 35 -8.75 3.23 -60.59
N ASP A 36 -9.41 3.87 -59.62
CA ASP A 36 -10.63 4.70 -59.67
C ASP A 36 -11.91 4.30 -60.46
N ASP A 37 -13.04 4.45 -59.73
CA ASP A 37 -14.39 4.89 -60.11
C ASP A 37 -15.17 4.28 -61.31
N HIS A 38 -16.34 3.70 -61.02
CA HIS A 38 -17.61 4.44 -61.15
C HIS A 38 -18.83 3.75 -60.48
N ALA A 39 -19.77 4.59 -60.02
CA ALA A 39 -21.05 4.29 -59.36
C ALA A 39 -22.04 3.44 -60.19
N SER A 40 -23.07 2.80 -59.61
CA SER A 40 -24.33 3.48 -59.20
C SER A 40 -25.23 2.59 -58.31
N ILE A 41 -25.69 3.07 -57.13
CA ILE A 41 -27.03 3.62 -56.80
C ILE A 41 -28.12 2.57 -56.44
N GLU A 42 -28.60 2.63 -55.20
CA GLU A 42 -30.03 2.68 -54.85
C GLU A 42 -30.24 3.46 -53.50
N GLU A 43 -31.48 3.83 -53.17
CA GLU A 43 -31.87 5.00 -52.33
C GLU A 43 -31.80 4.74 -50.78
N SER A 44 -31.69 5.67 -49.80
CA SER A 44 -32.18 7.06 -49.55
C SER A 44 -33.71 7.21 -49.37
N PRO A 45 -34.29 8.19 -48.62
CA PRO A 45 -33.82 9.50 -48.08
C PRO A 45 -33.72 9.54 -46.51
N ALA A 46 -33.24 10.57 -45.76
CA ALA A 46 -33.50 12.03 -45.62
C ALA A 46 -34.92 12.42 -45.10
N GLY A 47 -35.16 13.47 -44.27
CA GLY A 47 -34.28 14.41 -43.55
C GLY A 47 -35.04 15.60 -42.84
N ILE A 48 -34.38 16.27 -41.88
CA ILE A 48 -34.51 17.67 -41.35
C ILE A 48 -35.89 18.41 -41.29
N SER A 49 -36.37 18.76 -40.07
CA SER A 49 -37.06 20.02 -39.60
C SER A 49 -37.54 19.79 -38.14
N ILE A 50 -37.59 20.67 -37.11
CA ILE A 50 -37.73 22.14 -36.91
C ILE A 50 -39.19 22.66 -36.84
N ASP A 51 -39.50 23.37 -35.73
CA ASP A 51 -40.67 24.24 -35.35
C ASP A 51 -42.09 23.62 -35.17
N GLU A 52 -43.06 24.17 -34.38
CA GLU A 52 -43.12 25.10 -33.20
C GLU A 52 -44.58 25.03 -32.58
N TYR A 53 -44.91 25.82 -31.54
CA TYR A 53 -46.25 26.20 -30.97
C TYR A 53 -46.88 25.30 -29.86
N GLN A 54 -46.94 25.72 -28.58
CA GLN A 54 -47.84 26.69 -27.86
C GLN A 54 -49.17 26.06 -27.34
N CYS A 55 -49.84 26.46 -26.24
CA CYS A 55 -49.70 27.47 -25.15
C CYS A 55 -50.70 27.09 -24.01
N SER A 56 -50.79 27.64 -22.77
CA SER A 56 -50.02 28.57 -21.90
C SER A 56 -50.57 28.44 -20.43
N GLY A 57 -50.00 29.12 -19.40
CA GLY A 57 -50.57 29.11 -18.03
C GLY A 57 -49.83 29.91 -16.94
N GLN A 58 -50.44 30.99 -16.46
CA GLN A 58 -49.94 32.04 -15.54
C GLN A 58 -49.15 31.70 -14.23
N ALA A 59 -48.02 32.42 -14.05
CA ALA A 59 -47.72 33.42 -12.99
C ALA A 59 -47.00 33.11 -11.63
N ARG A 60 -46.06 34.03 -11.30
CA ARG A 60 -45.40 34.37 -10.00
C ARG A 60 -44.45 33.32 -9.39
N SER A 61 -43.33 33.67 -8.72
CA SER A 61 -42.65 34.96 -8.43
C SER A 61 -41.13 34.74 -8.27
N ARG A 62 -40.25 35.66 -8.74
CA ARG A 62 -39.47 36.65 -7.93
C ARG A 62 -39.04 36.16 -6.52
N LEU A 63 -37.80 36.37 -6.04
CA LEU A 63 -36.69 37.25 -6.49
C LEU A 63 -35.33 36.74 -5.94
N THR A 64 -34.22 37.07 -6.61
CA THR A 64 -32.86 37.05 -6.04
C THR A 64 -32.59 38.31 -5.20
N TRP A 65 -31.53 38.34 -4.38
CA TRP A 65 -30.62 39.50 -4.21
C TRP A 65 -29.35 39.10 -3.42
N SER A 66 -28.33 39.96 -3.43
CA SER A 66 -26.97 39.68 -2.97
C SER A 66 -26.43 40.75 -1.98
N GLN A 67 -25.33 40.39 -1.29
CA GLN A 67 -24.31 41.26 -0.68
C GLN A 67 -24.72 42.57 0.04
N ARG A 68 -24.46 42.65 1.36
CA ARG A 68 -23.63 43.69 2.03
C ARG A 68 -23.75 43.62 3.56
N LEU A 69 -22.62 43.70 4.27
CA LEU A 69 -22.54 44.29 5.62
C LEU A 69 -21.17 44.93 5.82
N ALA A 70 -21.15 46.17 6.35
CA ALA A 70 -19.96 46.90 6.77
C ALA A 70 -20.35 48.00 7.78
N GLY A 71 -19.62 48.09 8.91
CA GLY A 71 -19.89 49.09 9.98
C GLY A 71 -21.07 48.73 10.90
N ILE A 72 -21.19 49.24 12.14
CA ILE A 72 -20.43 50.28 12.89
C ILE A 72 -20.51 49.98 14.41
N PHE A 73 -19.71 50.66 15.23
CA PHE A 73 -19.63 50.51 16.70
C PHE A 73 -20.70 51.29 17.51
N SER A 74 -20.99 50.79 18.73
CA SER A 74 -21.20 51.57 19.97
C SER A 74 -22.52 52.31 20.29
N ARG A 75 -23.35 51.65 21.14
CA ARG A 75 -23.76 52.08 22.51
C ARG A 75 -24.45 53.45 22.77
N SER A 76 -25.73 53.35 23.16
CA SER A 76 -26.42 54.03 24.29
C SER A 76 -26.49 55.56 24.42
N SER A 77 -27.73 56.10 24.39
CA SER A 77 -28.40 56.91 25.46
C SER A 77 -27.69 58.14 26.08
N SER A 78 -28.31 59.31 26.29
CA SER A 78 -29.64 59.88 25.92
C SER A 78 -29.70 61.38 26.32
N ASN A 79 -30.72 62.11 25.83
CA ASN A 79 -31.12 63.49 26.23
C ASN A 79 -30.11 64.63 25.89
N GLU A 80 -30.48 65.89 25.58
CA GLU A 80 -31.75 66.52 25.18
C GLU A 80 -31.46 67.92 24.54
N GLU A 81 -32.49 68.71 24.21
CA GLU A 81 -32.55 70.07 23.64
C GLU A 81 -31.44 71.12 23.99
N LYS A 82 -31.13 72.21 23.22
CA LYS A 82 -31.51 72.75 21.87
C LYS A 82 -30.78 74.12 21.66
N ILE A 83 -31.02 74.79 20.52
CA ILE A 83 -30.77 76.22 20.19
C ILE A 83 -29.39 76.52 19.54
N GLU A 84 -29.36 77.56 18.69
CA GLU A 84 -28.42 77.79 17.59
C GLU A 84 -27.52 79.03 17.75
N ASP A 85 -26.55 79.12 16.82
CA ASP A 85 -26.03 80.34 16.18
C ASP A 85 -24.92 81.24 16.78
N ALA A 86 -24.29 81.98 15.85
CA ALA A 86 -23.34 83.10 15.98
C ALA A 86 -21.88 82.84 16.45
N LEU A 87 -21.00 82.68 15.45
CA LEU A 87 -19.65 83.28 15.41
C LEU A 87 -19.77 84.79 15.01
N PRO A 88 -18.74 85.66 15.12
CA PRO A 88 -17.36 85.48 15.62
C PRO A 88 -16.83 86.65 16.54
N LEU A 89 -15.50 86.74 16.67
CA LEU A 89 -14.65 87.98 16.76
C LEU A 89 -14.21 88.57 18.12
N LEU A 90 -12.98 89.13 18.03
CA LEU A 90 -12.29 90.16 18.84
C LEU A 90 -11.60 89.82 20.19
N SER A 91 -10.37 90.37 20.29
CA SER A 91 -9.51 90.60 21.47
C SER A 91 -9.75 92.04 22.01
N PRO A 92 -9.16 92.54 23.15
CA PRO A 92 -7.89 92.15 23.76
C PRO A 92 -7.75 92.29 25.32
N ALA A 93 -6.49 92.24 25.79
CA ALA A 93 -5.92 93.06 26.88
C ALA A 93 -5.84 92.55 28.35
N THR A 94 -4.64 92.08 28.70
CA THR A 94 -3.86 92.43 29.92
C THR A 94 -4.35 92.03 31.34
N LYS A 95 -3.49 91.32 32.09
CA LYS A 95 -2.75 91.91 33.24
C LYS A 95 -1.58 91.03 33.73
N ARG A 96 -0.62 91.67 34.41
CA ARG A 96 0.64 91.11 34.93
C ARG A 96 0.44 90.08 36.06
N SER A 97 1.33 89.10 36.14
CA SER A 97 1.88 88.59 37.41
C SER A 97 3.35 88.14 37.24
N LYS A 98 4.07 87.83 38.32
CA LYS A 98 5.52 87.55 38.36
C LYS A 98 5.85 86.15 38.91
N ARG A 99 6.90 85.51 38.37
CA ARG A 99 7.56 84.26 38.85
C ARG A 99 6.63 83.02 38.88
N SER A 100 7.08 81.79 38.64
CA SER A 100 8.41 81.20 38.87
C SER A 100 8.83 80.21 37.77
N TYR A 101 10.08 79.78 37.79
CA TYR A 101 10.70 78.89 36.79
C TYR A 101 11.00 77.52 37.40
N THR A 102 10.08 76.54 37.30
CA THR A 102 10.36 75.08 37.36
C THR A 102 9.09 74.24 37.16
N SER A 103 8.77 73.81 35.93
CA SER A 103 7.98 72.59 35.69
C SER A 103 8.13 72.07 34.25
N HIS A 104 9.33 71.56 33.92
CA HIS A 104 9.61 71.00 32.59
C HIS A 104 10.50 69.75 32.59
N ARG A 105 10.47 68.98 33.70
CA ARG A 105 11.14 67.66 33.81
C ARG A 105 10.20 66.49 34.09
N TRP A 106 9.05 66.69 34.74
CA TRP A 106 8.20 65.58 35.18
C TRP A 106 7.44 64.89 34.01
N PHE A 107 6.84 65.67 33.10
CA PHE A 107 6.07 65.13 31.96
C PHE A 107 6.89 64.41 30.87
N LYS A 108 8.23 64.56 30.84
CA LYS A 108 9.07 63.76 29.93
C LYS A 108 9.27 62.33 30.42
N ASN A 109 9.46 62.13 31.72
CA ASN A 109 9.74 60.81 32.29
C ASN A 109 8.55 59.84 32.13
N LEU A 110 7.32 60.32 32.31
CA LEU A 110 6.12 59.49 32.09
C LEU A 110 6.04 58.97 30.63
N ARG A 111 6.24 59.86 29.64
CA ARG A 111 6.18 59.45 28.22
C ARG A 111 7.28 58.45 27.85
N VAL A 112 8.51 58.64 28.33
CA VAL A 112 9.59 57.66 28.12
C VAL A 112 9.27 56.32 28.78
N SER A 113 8.70 56.32 30.00
CA SER A 113 8.26 55.10 30.68
C SER A 113 7.18 54.35 29.90
N TYR A 114 6.19 55.04 29.35
CA TYR A 114 5.17 54.40 28.50
C TYR A 114 5.77 53.87 27.19
N CYS A 115 6.67 54.60 26.52
CA CYS A 115 7.34 54.11 25.32
C CYS A 115 8.15 52.84 25.58
N LEU A 116 8.91 52.77 26.69
CA LEU A 116 9.63 51.55 27.10
C LEU A 116 8.66 50.40 27.39
N LEU A 117 7.54 50.66 28.07
CA LEU A 117 6.53 49.65 28.38
C LEU A 117 5.83 49.12 27.11
N PHE A 118 5.57 49.98 26.12
CA PHE A 118 5.09 49.54 24.79
C PHE A 118 6.12 48.73 24.01
N ILE A 119 7.41 49.05 24.09
CA ILE A 119 8.48 48.23 23.48
C ILE A 119 8.53 46.84 24.14
N VAL A 120 8.51 46.77 25.47
CA VAL A 120 8.51 45.50 26.21
C VAL A 120 7.24 44.68 25.90
N ALA A 121 6.06 45.32 25.88
CA ALA A 121 4.82 44.66 25.47
C ALA A 121 4.89 44.16 24.02
N GLY A 122 5.46 44.95 23.10
CA GLY A 122 5.70 44.55 21.71
C GLY A 122 6.62 43.33 21.59
N VAL A 123 7.68 43.24 22.40
CA VAL A 123 8.56 42.06 22.47
C VAL A 123 7.80 40.85 22.99
N PHE A 124 6.98 40.95 24.04
CA PHE A 124 6.16 39.83 24.52
C PHE A 124 5.07 39.41 23.52
N ILE A 125 4.47 40.35 22.79
CA ILE A 125 3.53 40.04 21.70
C ILE A 125 4.26 39.31 20.56
N MET A 126 5.44 39.78 20.15
CA MET A 126 6.25 39.09 19.13
C MET A 126 6.69 37.69 19.57
N LEU A 127 7.13 37.51 20.82
CA LEU A 127 7.44 36.19 21.38
C LEU A 127 6.20 35.29 21.43
N GLY A 128 5.03 35.83 21.79
CA GLY A 128 3.75 35.11 21.76
C GLY A 128 3.35 34.68 20.35
N ILE A 129 3.55 35.55 19.34
CA ILE A 129 3.31 35.24 17.92
C ILE A 129 4.30 34.18 17.43
N ILE A 130 5.59 34.31 17.73
CA ILE A 130 6.63 33.32 17.38
C ILE A 130 6.32 31.96 18.03
N GLN A 131 5.93 31.94 19.30
CA GLN A 131 5.55 30.71 20.00
C GLN A 131 4.27 30.10 19.43
N PHE A 132 3.26 30.92 19.09
CA PHE A 132 2.04 30.46 18.43
C PHE A 132 2.33 29.88 17.04
N ILE A 133 3.17 30.53 16.23
CA ILE A 133 3.62 30.01 14.94
C ILE A 133 4.42 28.72 15.13
N SER A 134 5.33 28.66 16.11
CA SER A 134 6.11 27.45 16.41
C SER A 134 5.22 26.28 16.84
N ILE A 135 4.17 26.53 17.64
CA ILE A 135 3.20 25.51 18.04
C ILE A 135 2.31 25.11 16.87
N ALA A 136 1.84 26.06 16.06
CA ALA A 136 1.03 25.77 14.87
C ALA A 136 1.83 24.97 13.82
N CYS A 137 3.08 25.34 13.55
CA CYS A 137 3.99 24.58 12.71
C CYS A 137 4.32 23.21 13.32
N GLY A 138 4.52 23.10 14.64
CA GLY A 138 4.73 21.82 15.31
C GLY A 138 3.51 20.89 15.19
N ILE A 139 2.30 21.43 15.32
CA ILE A 139 1.04 20.71 15.08
C ILE A 139 0.99 20.27 13.61
N VAL A 140 1.20 21.17 12.64
CA VAL A 140 1.21 20.84 11.20
C VAL A 140 2.25 19.75 10.89
N LEU A 141 3.47 19.85 11.41
CA LEU A 141 4.52 18.83 11.24
C LEU A 141 4.14 17.48 11.90
N SER A 142 3.41 17.48 13.01
CA SER A 142 2.92 16.23 13.64
C SER A 142 1.81 15.53 12.82
N PHE A 143 1.04 16.30 12.03
CA PHE A 143 0.02 15.77 11.13
C PHE A 143 0.56 15.45 9.73
N PHE A 144 1.60 16.14 9.25
CA PHE A 144 2.15 16.04 7.89
C PHE A 144 3.69 15.89 7.84
N PRO A 145 4.32 14.93 8.55
CA PRO A 145 5.77 14.76 8.51
C PRO A 145 6.27 14.34 7.12
N ASP A 146 5.48 13.52 6.42
CA ASP A 146 5.88 12.80 5.20
C ASP A 146 6.08 13.72 3.98
N GLU A 147 5.48 14.92 3.98
CA GLU A 147 5.70 15.93 2.94
C GLU A 147 6.96 16.77 3.19
N PHE A 148 7.41 16.91 4.46
CA PHE A 148 8.64 17.63 4.78
C PHE A 148 9.87 16.80 4.43
N ASP A 149 9.85 15.49 4.71
CA ASP A 149 10.92 14.57 4.29
C ASP A 149 11.06 14.54 2.75
N LYS A 150 9.94 14.55 2.00
CA LYS A 150 9.95 14.73 0.54
C LYS A 150 10.56 16.06 0.12
N ALA A 151 10.18 17.16 0.76
CA ALA A 151 10.71 18.48 0.43
C ALA A 151 12.23 18.55 0.65
N ALA A 152 12.72 18.03 1.78
CA ALA A 152 14.15 17.95 2.08
C ALA A 152 14.92 17.03 1.12
N GLY A 153 14.32 15.93 0.65
CA GLY A 153 14.92 15.03 -0.34
C GLY A 153 15.33 15.71 -1.64
N HIS A 154 14.51 16.63 -2.16
CA HIS A 154 14.80 17.34 -3.42
C HIS A 154 16.00 18.31 -3.31
N TRP A 155 16.46 18.66 -2.10
CA TRP A 155 17.63 19.52 -1.90
C TRP A 155 18.97 18.74 -1.84
N ARG A 156 18.96 17.42 -2.05
CA ARG A 156 20.17 16.56 -2.03
C ARG A 156 20.76 16.24 -3.40
N HIS A 157 20.23 16.79 -4.49
CA HIS A 157 20.83 16.63 -5.82
C HIS A 157 22.15 17.40 -5.94
N VAL A 158 23.26 16.69 -5.67
CA VAL A 158 24.59 17.06 -6.16
C VAL A 158 24.63 16.77 -7.67
N PRO A 159 25.27 17.61 -8.51
CA PRO A 159 25.45 17.29 -9.93
C PRO A 159 26.39 16.09 -10.10
N ASP A 160 26.01 15.14 -10.95
CA ASP A 160 26.84 13.99 -11.29
C ASP A 160 28.08 14.43 -12.10
N ASP A 161 29.22 13.83 -11.79
CA ASP A 161 30.48 13.94 -12.55
C ASP A 161 31.02 12.50 -12.70
N ASP A 162 30.95 11.96 -13.92
CA ASP A 162 30.86 10.51 -14.20
C ASP A 162 31.95 9.65 -13.54
N VAL A 163 33.13 10.22 -13.31
CA VAL A 163 34.30 9.52 -12.76
C VAL A 163 34.11 9.11 -11.28
N TYR A 164 33.26 9.81 -10.52
CA TYR A 164 32.98 9.42 -9.13
C TYR A 164 31.84 8.40 -9.00
N ALA A 165 30.87 8.41 -9.93
CA ALA A 165 29.72 7.51 -9.91
C ALA A 165 30.14 6.02 -9.94
N ASP A 166 31.10 5.68 -10.79
CA ASP A 166 31.68 4.33 -10.97
C ASP A 166 32.40 3.80 -9.71
N VAL A 167 32.87 4.69 -8.82
CA VAL A 167 33.51 4.31 -7.55
C VAL A 167 32.47 4.21 -6.40
N THR A 168 31.29 4.82 -6.57
CA THR A 168 30.19 4.79 -5.58
C THR A 168 29.10 3.78 -5.88
N HIS A 169 29.06 3.19 -7.07
CA HIS A 169 28.12 2.13 -7.45
C HIS A 169 28.84 0.78 -7.54
N TRP A 170 28.53 -0.14 -6.62
CA TRP A 170 28.84 -1.58 -6.76
C TRP A 170 27.59 -2.31 -7.30
N PRO A 171 27.72 -3.46 -7.98
CA PRO A 171 26.62 -4.07 -8.74
C PRO A 171 25.31 -4.37 -7.97
N THR A 172 25.40 -4.59 -6.65
CA THR A 172 24.27 -4.97 -5.77
C THR A 172 23.65 -3.80 -5.00
N ASP A 173 24.08 -2.56 -5.26
CA ASP A 173 23.83 -1.40 -4.40
C ASP A 173 22.36 -1.02 -4.15
N ILE A 174 21.46 -1.41 -5.07
CA ILE A 174 20.02 -1.14 -5.07
C ILE A 174 19.31 -1.45 -3.74
N SER A 175 19.87 -2.30 -2.88
CA SER A 175 19.33 -2.60 -1.55
C SER A 175 20.36 -2.71 -0.41
N ARG A 176 21.58 -2.18 -0.57
CA ARG A 176 22.67 -2.31 0.42
C ARG A 176 22.36 -1.83 1.84
N ASP A 177 21.61 -0.76 1.99
CA ASP A 177 21.27 -0.19 3.30
C ASP A 177 19.82 -0.56 3.72
N ILE A 178 19.17 -1.48 3.00
CA ILE A 178 17.79 -1.91 3.25
C ILE A 178 17.80 -3.19 4.07
N ILE A 179 17.41 -3.09 5.35
CA ILE A 179 17.23 -4.25 6.22
C ILE A 179 15.81 -4.83 6.00
N PRO A 180 15.66 -6.11 5.61
CA PRO A 180 14.35 -6.72 5.48
C PRO A 180 13.65 -6.90 6.83
N VAL A 181 12.33 -6.68 6.81
CA VAL A 181 11.44 -6.78 7.98
C VAL A 181 10.14 -7.48 7.61
N GLY A 182 9.55 -8.17 8.58
CA GLY A 182 8.30 -8.93 8.46
C GLY A 182 7.06 -8.06 8.27
N CYS A 183 7.00 -7.33 7.16
CA CYS A 183 5.83 -6.56 6.75
C CYS A 183 5.44 -6.85 5.30
N HIS A 184 4.16 -6.67 5.03
CA HIS A 184 3.55 -6.84 3.73
C HIS A 184 2.95 -5.51 3.27
N SER A 185 3.42 -5.02 2.13
CA SER A 185 2.91 -3.81 1.50
C SER A 185 1.52 -4.09 0.93
N HIS A 186 0.51 -3.77 1.72
CA HIS A 186 -0.90 -4.00 1.39
C HIS A 186 -1.33 -3.08 0.25
N ASN A 187 -2.02 -3.63 -0.73
CA ASN A 187 -2.44 -2.97 -1.97
C ASN A 187 -1.33 -2.10 -2.59
N ASP A 188 -0.11 -2.63 -2.63
CA ASP A 188 1.12 -1.90 -2.98
C ASP A 188 1.03 -1.10 -4.29
N TYR A 189 0.29 -1.63 -5.26
CA TYR A 189 -0.01 -1.02 -6.55
C TYR A 189 -0.72 0.35 -6.49
N TRP A 190 -1.22 0.81 -5.33
CA TRP A 190 -1.72 2.19 -5.09
C TRP A 190 -0.60 3.22 -4.96
N ARG A 191 0.63 2.80 -4.62
CA ARG A 191 1.74 3.73 -4.36
C ARG A 191 2.24 4.37 -5.64
N ARG A 192 2.90 5.53 -5.50
CA ARG A 192 3.49 6.27 -6.63
C ARG A 192 4.52 5.45 -7.41
N VAL A 193 5.26 4.58 -6.73
CA VAL A 193 6.25 3.66 -7.32
C VAL A 193 6.16 2.32 -6.57
N PRO A 194 5.19 1.43 -6.89
CA PRO A 194 4.79 0.27 -6.07
C PRO A 194 5.93 -0.58 -5.49
N LEU A 195 6.43 -1.57 -6.24
CA LEU A 195 7.42 -2.53 -5.75
C LEU A 195 8.61 -1.86 -5.06
N TYR A 196 9.18 -0.83 -5.70
CA TYR A 196 10.33 -0.10 -5.17
C TYR A 196 10.03 0.64 -3.86
N SER A 197 8.78 1.06 -3.59
CA SER A 197 8.41 1.65 -2.29
C SER A 197 8.42 0.59 -1.18
N ALA A 198 7.88 -0.60 -1.45
CA ALA A 198 7.87 -1.71 -0.51
C ALA A 198 9.29 -2.20 -0.21
N LEU A 199 10.11 -2.38 -1.25
CA LEU A 199 11.52 -2.75 -1.14
C LEU A 199 12.32 -1.68 -0.41
N GLN A 200 12.21 -0.39 -0.78
CA GLN A 200 12.90 0.72 -0.09
C GLN A 200 12.59 0.78 1.42
N ALA A 201 11.39 0.37 1.82
CA ALA A 201 11.04 0.29 3.24
C ALA A 201 11.59 -0.95 3.94
N GLY A 202 11.91 -2.03 3.21
CA GLY A 202 12.33 -3.33 3.73
C GLY A 202 11.19 -4.36 3.86
N CYS A 203 9.99 -4.13 3.33
CA CYS A 203 8.92 -5.13 3.43
C CYS A 203 9.19 -6.34 2.55
N ILE A 204 9.24 -7.52 3.16
CA ILE A 204 9.49 -8.81 2.50
C ILE A 204 8.26 -9.39 1.77
N GLY A 205 7.18 -8.62 1.63
CA GLY A 205 6.03 -9.02 0.82
C GLY A 205 5.29 -7.86 0.17
N VAL A 206 4.71 -8.12 -1.00
CA VAL A 206 3.94 -7.18 -1.84
C VAL A 206 2.67 -7.83 -2.37
N GLU A 207 1.66 -7.01 -2.64
CA GLU A 207 0.31 -7.45 -3.06
C GLU A 207 -0.05 -6.94 -4.46
N ALA A 208 -0.54 -7.83 -5.32
CA ALA A 208 -1.03 -7.53 -6.67
C ALA A 208 -2.48 -8.02 -6.84
N ASP A 209 -3.42 -7.08 -6.83
CA ASP A 209 -4.84 -7.33 -7.15
C ASP A 209 -5.01 -7.52 -8.67
N VAL A 210 -5.13 -8.77 -9.14
CA VAL A 210 -5.17 -9.10 -10.58
C VAL A 210 -6.57 -9.31 -11.13
N TRP A 211 -6.80 -8.78 -12.34
CA TRP A 211 -8.02 -8.91 -13.13
C TRP A 211 -7.67 -9.45 -14.51
N LEU A 212 -8.16 -10.64 -14.84
CA LEU A 212 -8.08 -11.20 -16.18
C LEU A 212 -9.06 -10.50 -17.12
N ILE A 213 -8.55 -9.79 -18.13
CA ILE A 213 -9.35 -9.16 -19.19
C ILE A 213 -8.62 -9.41 -20.52
N ASP A 214 -9.32 -9.96 -21.51
CA ASP A 214 -8.79 -10.26 -22.85
C ASP A 214 -7.44 -11.02 -22.81
N ASN A 215 -7.39 -12.03 -21.93
CA ASN A 215 -6.25 -12.89 -21.55
C ASN A 215 -5.06 -12.20 -20.82
N GLU A 216 -5.04 -10.87 -20.68
CA GLU A 216 -4.02 -10.12 -19.94
C GLU A 216 -4.40 -9.92 -18.46
N LEU A 217 -3.41 -9.88 -17.57
CA LEU A 217 -3.59 -9.66 -16.12
C LEU A 217 -3.34 -8.20 -15.74
N TYR A 218 -4.40 -7.41 -15.58
CA TYR A 218 -4.32 -6.02 -15.16
C TYR A 218 -4.32 -5.88 -13.63
N VAL A 219 -3.58 -4.89 -13.09
CA VAL A 219 -3.41 -4.69 -11.64
C VAL A 219 -4.08 -3.40 -11.12
N GLY A 220 -5.05 -3.57 -10.23
CA GLY A 220 -5.74 -2.47 -9.56
C GLY A 220 -6.83 -2.94 -8.59
N HIS A 221 -7.31 -2.03 -7.73
CA HIS A 221 -8.29 -2.37 -6.68
C HIS A 221 -9.69 -2.61 -7.23
N THR A 222 -10.00 -1.92 -8.32
CA THR A 222 -11.29 -1.93 -9.01
C THR A 222 -11.04 -1.95 -10.51
N SER A 223 -11.99 -2.48 -11.28
CA SER A 223 -11.97 -2.40 -12.75
C SER A 223 -11.83 -0.97 -13.28
N THR A 224 -12.32 0.03 -12.55
CA THR A 224 -12.17 1.46 -12.86
C THR A 224 -10.77 2.04 -12.64
N SER A 225 -9.87 1.31 -11.98
CA SER A 225 -8.47 1.72 -11.73
C SER A 225 -7.46 1.09 -12.70
N LEU A 226 -7.91 0.21 -13.59
CA LEU A 226 -7.08 -0.50 -14.56
C LEU A 226 -6.69 0.42 -15.72
N THR A 227 -5.48 0.25 -16.25
CA THR A 227 -5.00 0.95 -17.44
C THR A 227 -4.07 0.03 -18.24
N ALA A 228 -3.97 0.23 -19.55
CA ALA A 228 -3.27 -0.67 -20.47
C ALA A 228 -1.79 -0.96 -20.16
N LYS A 229 -1.12 -0.13 -19.33
CA LYS A 229 0.28 -0.33 -18.90
C LYS A 229 0.42 -0.98 -17.52
N ARG A 230 -0.66 -1.06 -16.74
CA ARG A 230 -0.67 -1.60 -15.38
C ARG A 230 -1.02 -3.08 -15.41
N THR A 231 -0.08 -3.90 -15.88
CA THR A 231 -0.22 -5.35 -15.93
C THR A 231 0.72 -6.04 -14.95
N LEU A 232 0.43 -7.29 -14.58
CA LEU A 232 1.24 -8.06 -13.62
C LEU A 232 2.70 -8.14 -14.08
N THR A 233 2.92 -8.41 -15.38
CA THR A 233 4.25 -8.40 -15.99
C THR A 233 4.93 -7.04 -15.82
N ASN A 234 4.31 -5.95 -16.31
CA ASN A 234 4.91 -4.61 -16.27
C ASN A 234 5.17 -4.07 -14.86
N MET A 235 4.35 -4.44 -13.87
CA MET A 235 4.41 -3.88 -12.52
C MET A 235 5.25 -4.72 -11.54
N TYR A 236 5.35 -6.04 -11.74
CA TYR A 236 6.02 -6.95 -10.81
C TYR A 236 7.05 -7.85 -11.49
N ILE A 237 6.66 -8.64 -12.50
CA ILE A 237 7.57 -9.66 -13.09
C ILE A 237 8.82 -9.03 -13.70
N ASP A 238 8.63 -8.06 -14.60
CA ASP A 238 9.72 -7.40 -15.34
C ASP A 238 10.66 -6.61 -14.41
N PRO A 239 10.17 -5.85 -13.41
CA PRO A 239 10.99 -5.26 -12.36
C PRO A 239 11.74 -6.29 -11.50
N LEU A 240 11.10 -7.38 -11.07
CA LEU A 240 11.72 -8.38 -10.20
C LEU A 240 12.88 -9.12 -10.89
N ILE A 241 12.70 -9.47 -12.16
CA ILE A 241 13.78 -10.04 -12.99
C ILE A 241 14.99 -9.09 -12.98
N LYS A 242 14.78 -7.80 -13.27
CA LYS A 242 15.85 -6.79 -13.35
C LYS A 242 16.53 -6.51 -12.01
N ILE A 243 15.87 -6.76 -10.88
CA ILE A 243 16.46 -6.66 -9.55
C ILE A 243 17.32 -7.89 -9.26
N ILE A 244 16.81 -9.10 -9.49
CA ILE A 244 17.52 -10.35 -9.19
C ILE A 244 18.72 -10.54 -10.14
N GLU A 245 18.59 -10.19 -11.42
CA GLU A 245 19.71 -10.20 -12.39
C GLU A 245 20.83 -9.21 -12.00
N ARG A 246 20.53 -8.12 -11.28
CA ARG A 246 21.55 -7.21 -10.71
C ARG A 246 22.17 -7.72 -9.41
N GLN A 247 21.37 -8.39 -8.58
CA GLN A 247 21.83 -9.01 -7.32
C GLN A 247 22.68 -10.28 -7.52
N ASN A 248 22.66 -10.86 -8.73
CA ASN A 248 23.43 -12.04 -9.11
C ASN A 248 24.32 -11.76 -10.35
N PRO A 249 25.26 -10.80 -10.29
CA PRO A 249 25.99 -10.30 -11.45
C PRO A 249 27.15 -11.23 -11.86
N ILE A 250 27.12 -11.72 -13.10
CA ILE A 250 28.26 -12.43 -13.68
C ILE A 250 29.33 -11.41 -14.11
N THR A 251 30.53 -11.49 -13.54
CA THR A 251 31.65 -10.57 -13.79
C THR A 251 32.97 -11.31 -13.97
N GLN A 252 34.04 -10.62 -14.38
CA GLN A 252 35.40 -11.21 -14.42
C GLN A 252 35.92 -11.66 -13.03
N PHE A 253 35.34 -11.13 -11.94
CA PHE A 253 35.65 -11.51 -10.57
C PHE A 253 34.70 -12.58 -10.01
N HIS A 254 33.52 -12.72 -10.62
CA HIS A 254 32.49 -13.68 -10.25
C HIS A 254 31.90 -14.34 -11.52
N PRO A 255 32.58 -15.33 -12.12
CA PRO A 255 32.25 -15.86 -13.45
C PRO A 255 31.11 -16.90 -13.45
N ALA A 256 30.43 -17.09 -12.32
CA ALA A 256 29.32 -18.01 -12.14
C ALA A 256 28.23 -17.35 -11.28
N LEU A 257 27.03 -17.95 -11.24
CA LEU A 257 25.96 -17.54 -10.34
C LEU A 257 26.13 -18.19 -8.96
N ASP A 258 25.83 -17.44 -7.90
CA ASP A 258 25.73 -17.97 -6.54
C ASP A 258 24.62 -19.02 -6.43
N GLN A 259 24.79 -19.96 -5.51
CA GLN A 259 23.83 -21.04 -5.23
C GLN A 259 23.72 -21.26 -3.72
N PRO A 260 22.57 -20.93 -3.08
CA PRO A 260 21.36 -20.36 -3.67
C PRO A 260 21.59 -18.96 -4.29
N LEU A 261 20.75 -18.58 -5.24
CA LEU A 261 20.73 -17.23 -5.81
C LEU A 261 20.36 -16.21 -4.72
N HIS A 262 20.97 -15.03 -4.80
CA HIS A 262 20.64 -13.89 -3.96
C HIS A 262 19.23 -13.37 -4.24
N GLY A 263 18.49 -13.08 -3.16
CA GLY A 263 17.19 -12.40 -3.17
C GLY A 263 17.30 -10.91 -3.52
N VAL A 264 16.26 -10.15 -3.17
CA VAL A 264 16.17 -8.72 -3.51
C VAL A 264 16.87 -7.78 -2.50
N PHE A 265 17.39 -8.31 -1.38
CA PHE A 265 18.01 -7.56 -0.29
C PHE A 265 19.51 -7.93 -0.15
N ASP A 266 20.41 -6.99 -0.44
CA ASP A 266 21.87 -7.16 -0.28
C ASP A 266 22.29 -7.40 1.19
N THR A 267 21.51 -6.89 2.17
CA THR A 267 21.76 -7.10 3.61
C THR A 267 21.41 -8.50 4.13
N ASP A 268 20.50 -9.21 3.46
CA ASP A 268 20.19 -10.62 3.70
C ASP A 268 19.83 -11.28 2.36
N PRO A 269 20.85 -11.76 1.61
CA PRO A 269 20.63 -12.37 0.31
C PRO A 269 19.81 -13.67 0.36
N SER A 270 19.52 -14.23 1.54
CA SER A 270 18.67 -15.42 1.71
C SER A 270 17.17 -15.08 1.81
N GLN A 271 16.82 -13.82 2.00
CA GLN A 271 15.44 -13.38 2.17
C GLN A 271 14.67 -13.36 0.85
N THR A 272 13.82 -14.37 0.66
CA THR A 272 12.81 -14.41 -0.42
C THR A 272 11.82 -13.24 -0.34
N LEU A 273 11.41 -12.71 -1.49
CA LEU A 273 10.30 -11.76 -1.58
C LEU A 273 8.97 -12.48 -1.82
N ILE A 274 7.97 -12.19 -0.99
CA ILE A 274 6.65 -12.83 -1.08
C ILE A 274 5.73 -12.01 -2.00
N LEU A 275 5.45 -12.55 -3.19
CA LEU A 275 4.52 -11.97 -4.16
C LEU A 275 3.13 -12.57 -3.94
N LEU A 276 2.24 -11.82 -3.28
CA LEU A 276 0.85 -12.20 -3.07
C LEU A 276 0.00 -11.73 -4.27
N ILE A 277 -0.64 -12.67 -4.95
CA ILE A 277 -1.47 -12.43 -6.14
C ILE A 277 -2.93 -12.68 -5.74
N ASP A 278 -3.74 -11.63 -5.68
CA ASP A 278 -5.17 -11.71 -5.31
C ASP A 278 -6.03 -11.75 -6.58
N PHE A 279 -6.67 -12.90 -6.82
CA PHE A 279 -7.47 -13.17 -8.01
C PHE A 279 -8.85 -12.50 -7.83
N LYS A 280 -9.08 -11.34 -8.47
CA LYS A 280 -10.37 -10.63 -8.43
C LYS A 280 -11.39 -11.16 -9.45
N THR A 281 -10.89 -11.76 -10.52
CA THR A 281 -11.68 -12.43 -11.57
C THR A 281 -11.92 -13.91 -11.25
N ASP A 282 -12.55 -14.63 -12.17
CA ASP A 282 -12.84 -16.06 -12.07
C ASP A 282 -11.56 -16.90 -11.89
N GLY A 283 -11.52 -17.75 -10.87
CA GLY A 283 -10.33 -18.44 -10.38
C GLY A 283 -9.69 -19.36 -11.41
N GLU A 284 -10.48 -20.28 -11.97
CA GLU A 284 -9.99 -21.30 -12.92
C GLU A 284 -9.51 -20.68 -14.24
N LYS A 285 -10.17 -19.61 -14.72
CA LYS A 285 -9.72 -18.85 -15.91
C LYS A 285 -8.46 -18.04 -15.62
N THR A 286 -8.39 -17.39 -14.46
CA THR A 286 -7.24 -16.56 -14.06
C THR A 286 -5.98 -17.40 -13.84
N TRP A 287 -6.14 -18.65 -13.36
CA TRP A 287 -5.03 -19.57 -13.07
C TRP A 287 -4.03 -19.75 -14.22
N GLN A 288 -4.50 -20.01 -15.44
CA GLN A 288 -3.60 -20.29 -16.57
C GLN A 288 -2.76 -19.06 -16.96
N SER A 289 -3.38 -17.88 -17.06
CA SER A 289 -2.67 -16.63 -17.37
C SER A 289 -1.67 -16.25 -16.25
N VAL A 290 -1.95 -16.58 -14.99
CA VAL A 290 -0.99 -16.43 -13.88
C VAL A 290 0.17 -17.42 -14.02
N MET A 291 -0.09 -18.68 -14.36
CA MET A 291 0.97 -19.67 -14.62
C MET A 291 1.88 -19.25 -15.78
N GLU A 292 1.32 -18.68 -16.84
CA GLU A 292 2.05 -18.11 -17.99
C GLU A 292 2.89 -16.88 -17.59
N ASN A 293 2.29 -15.89 -16.91
CA ASN A 293 2.99 -14.68 -16.44
C ASN A 293 4.16 -14.99 -15.48
N LEU A 294 4.11 -16.12 -14.77
CA LEU A 294 5.18 -16.57 -13.87
C LEU A 294 6.28 -17.39 -14.59
N SER A 295 6.09 -17.82 -15.83
CA SER A 295 7.07 -18.65 -16.55
C SER A 295 8.46 -18.00 -16.69
N PRO A 296 8.60 -16.68 -16.97
CA PRO A 296 9.90 -16.00 -17.01
C PRO A 296 10.70 -16.04 -15.69
N LEU A 297 10.04 -16.22 -14.54
CA LEU A 297 10.67 -16.42 -13.22
C LEU A 297 10.99 -17.90 -12.97
N ARG A 298 10.06 -18.79 -13.33
CA ARG A 298 10.18 -20.25 -13.23
C ARG A 298 11.37 -20.77 -14.04
N GLU A 299 11.50 -20.35 -15.29
CA GLU A 299 12.57 -20.73 -16.22
C GLU A 299 13.96 -20.26 -15.75
N ARG A 300 14.01 -19.16 -14.99
CA ARG A 300 15.25 -18.65 -14.35
C ARG A 300 15.56 -19.31 -13.00
N GLY A 301 14.70 -20.19 -12.48
CA GLY A 301 14.84 -20.78 -11.15
C GLY A 301 14.63 -19.78 -10.00
N TYR A 302 13.92 -18.67 -10.23
CA TYR A 302 13.75 -17.62 -9.22
C TYR A 302 12.63 -17.92 -8.22
N LEU A 303 11.76 -18.88 -8.51
CA LEU A 303 10.61 -19.24 -7.68
C LEU A 303 10.97 -20.28 -6.61
N THR A 304 10.46 -20.07 -5.41
CA THR A 304 10.31 -21.08 -4.36
C THR A 304 9.30 -22.13 -4.82
N TYR A 305 9.62 -23.42 -4.70
CA TYR A 305 8.72 -24.49 -5.16
C TYR A 305 8.75 -25.74 -4.28
N PHE A 306 7.63 -26.45 -4.20
CA PHE A 306 7.55 -27.79 -3.65
C PHE A 306 7.87 -28.83 -4.74
N ASN A 307 8.76 -29.78 -4.44
CA ASN A 307 9.36 -30.72 -5.41
C ASN A 307 8.82 -32.16 -5.33
N GLY A 308 7.66 -32.36 -4.70
CA GLY A 308 7.11 -33.68 -4.39
C GLY A 308 7.50 -34.23 -3.02
N THR A 309 8.59 -33.73 -2.42
CA THR A 309 9.11 -34.22 -1.13
C THR A 309 9.43 -33.11 -0.12
N GLY A 310 9.79 -31.92 -0.58
CA GLY A 310 10.15 -30.78 0.26
C GLY A 310 10.12 -29.46 -0.52
N LEU A 311 10.41 -28.37 0.17
CA LEU A 311 10.53 -27.03 -0.42
C LEU A 311 11.97 -26.78 -0.89
N THR A 312 12.10 -26.26 -2.11
CA THR A 312 13.31 -25.59 -2.61
C THR A 312 13.05 -24.09 -2.54
N ASN A 313 13.85 -23.35 -1.77
CA ASN A 313 13.73 -21.90 -1.67
C ASN A 313 14.32 -21.20 -2.91
N GLY A 314 13.67 -20.13 -3.36
CA GLY A 314 14.17 -19.23 -4.40
C GLY A 314 13.97 -17.75 -4.01
N PRO A 315 14.60 -16.80 -4.72
CA PRO A 315 14.46 -15.35 -4.52
C PRO A 315 13.03 -14.79 -4.38
N ILE A 316 12.02 -15.47 -4.94
CA ILE A 316 10.60 -15.10 -4.86
C ILE A 316 9.79 -16.29 -4.34
N THR A 317 8.80 -16.03 -3.48
CA THR A 317 7.76 -17.00 -3.10
C THR A 317 6.40 -16.46 -3.54
N VAL A 318 5.71 -17.17 -4.43
CA VAL A 318 4.38 -16.74 -4.91
C VAL A 318 3.28 -17.33 -4.05
N VAL A 319 2.34 -16.50 -3.63
CA VAL A 319 1.16 -16.89 -2.86
C VAL A 319 -0.10 -16.44 -3.59
N GLY A 320 -1.05 -17.33 -3.81
CA GLY A 320 -2.36 -17.01 -4.40
C GLY A 320 -3.42 -16.79 -3.34
N THR A 321 -4.22 -15.73 -3.49
CA THR A 321 -5.36 -15.39 -2.64
C THR A 321 -6.53 -14.84 -3.46
N GLY A 322 -7.59 -14.35 -2.80
CA GLY A 322 -8.84 -14.03 -3.48
C GLY A 322 -9.47 -15.31 -4.05
N ASN A 323 -9.85 -15.30 -5.33
CA ASN A 323 -10.44 -16.45 -6.01
C ASN A 323 -9.45 -17.55 -6.44
N THR A 324 -8.21 -17.60 -5.91
CA THR A 324 -7.27 -18.67 -6.31
C THR A 324 -7.83 -20.07 -6.01
N PRO A 325 -7.92 -20.97 -7.01
CA PRO A 325 -8.54 -22.28 -6.84
C PRO A 325 -7.59 -23.31 -6.16
N PHE A 326 -7.92 -23.72 -4.94
CA PHE A 326 -7.11 -24.63 -4.12
C PHE A 326 -6.94 -26.04 -4.73
N ASN A 327 -8.00 -26.60 -5.32
CA ASN A 327 -7.95 -27.81 -6.14
C ASN A 327 -6.88 -27.73 -7.25
N MET A 328 -6.72 -26.59 -7.93
CA MET A 328 -5.70 -26.44 -8.98
C MET A 328 -4.28 -26.35 -8.41
N ILE A 329 -4.07 -25.68 -7.28
CA ILE A 329 -2.78 -25.71 -6.55
C ILE A 329 -2.40 -27.16 -6.23
N THR A 330 -3.31 -27.89 -5.58
CA THR A 330 -3.04 -29.27 -5.11
C THR A 330 -3.00 -30.33 -6.23
N SER A 331 -3.49 -30.00 -7.42
CA SER A 331 -3.61 -30.95 -8.55
C SER A 331 -2.29 -31.60 -8.97
N ASN A 332 -1.17 -30.87 -8.89
CA ASN A 332 0.15 -31.40 -9.16
C ASN A 332 0.85 -31.79 -7.84
N SER A 333 1.00 -33.09 -7.61
CA SER A 333 1.67 -33.61 -6.42
C SER A 333 3.19 -33.44 -6.45
N THR A 334 3.82 -33.34 -7.63
CA THR A 334 5.29 -33.38 -7.82
C THR A 334 5.95 -32.03 -8.03
N TYR A 335 5.23 -31.00 -8.50
CA TYR A 335 5.76 -29.64 -8.66
C TYR A 335 4.70 -28.57 -8.42
N ARG A 336 4.97 -27.62 -7.51
CA ARG A 336 4.13 -26.44 -7.24
C ARG A 336 4.98 -25.23 -6.89
N ASP A 337 4.83 -24.11 -7.59
CA ASP A 337 5.50 -22.82 -7.29
C ASP A 337 4.55 -21.66 -6.96
N ILE A 338 3.25 -21.96 -6.85
CA ILE A 338 2.24 -21.10 -6.25
C ILE A 338 1.72 -21.80 -4.99
N PHE A 339 1.81 -21.12 -3.85
CA PHE A 339 1.28 -21.59 -2.57
C PHE A 339 -0.05 -20.89 -2.25
N PHE A 340 -0.87 -21.49 -1.40
CA PHE A 340 -2.15 -20.89 -0.98
C PHE A 340 -2.02 -19.95 0.23
N ASP A 341 -2.94 -18.98 0.29
CA ASP A 341 -3.24 -18.15 1.47
C ASP A 341 -4.42 -18.76 2.23
N ALA A 342 -4.12 -19.59 3.23
CA ALA A 342 -5.09 -20.38 3.97
C ALA A 342 -6.01 -19.50 4.86
N PRO A 343 -7.27 -19.91 5.10
CA PRO A 343 -8.22 -19.15 5.90
C PRO A 343 -7.89 -19.26 7.40
N LEU A 344 -7.13 -18.30 7.95
CA LEU A 344 -6.57 -18.36 9.31
C LEU A 344 -7.64 -18.58 10.40
N ASN A 345 -8.86 -18.08 10.21
CA ASN A 345 -9.96 -18.28 11.15
C ASN A 345 -10.49 -19.73 11.22
N LEU A 346 -10.16 -20.59 10.27
CA LEU A 346 -10.46 -22.03 10.31
C LEU A 346 -9.30 -22.87 10.87
N LEU A 347 -8.15 -22.24 11.15
CA LEU A 347 -6.99 -22.89 11.76
C LEU A 347 -6.90 -22.67 13.27
N ALA A 348 -7.87 -21.96 13.87
CA ALA A 348 -7.92 -21.77 15.32
C ALA A 348 -8.16 -23.10 16.03
N GLU A 349 -7.31 -23.44 17.00
CA GLU A 349 -7.46 -24.67 17.80
C GLU A 349 -7.91 -24.35 19.23
N ASP A 350 -8.97 -25.02 19.68
CA ASP A 350 -9.59 -24.82 21.00
C ASP A 350 -8.77 -25.44 22.14
N GLU A 351 -7.65 -24.80 22.49
CA GLU A 351 -6.90 -25.06 23.72
C GLU A 351 -7.72 -24.62 24.96
N ALA A 352 -8.66 -25.48 25.36
CA ALA A 352 -9.34 -25.51 26.67
C ALA A 352 -10.27 -24.33 27.04
N ILE A 353 -11.19 -23.93 26.14
CA ILE A 353 -12.43 -23.25 26.56
C ILE A 353 -13.47 -24.33 26.97
N PRO A 354 -13.84 -24.49 28.26
CA PRO A 354 -14.95 -25.35 28.64
C PRO A 354 -16.26 -24.76 28.08
N PRO A 355 -17.23 -25.60 27.63
CA PRO A 355 -18.39 -25.11 26.91
C PRO A 355 -19.27 -24.21 27.78
N SER A 356 -19.11 -22.90 27.61
CA SER A 356 -20.08 -21.92 28.07
C SER A 356 -21.36 -22.10 27.26
N ALA A 357 -22.44 -22.47 27.95
CA ALA A 357 -23.78 -22.24 27.43
C ALA A 357 -23.97 -20.74 27.08
N ASP A 358 -25.03 -20.43 26.33
CA ASP A 358 -25.42 -19.08 25.94
C ASP A 358 -24.49 -18.43 24.89
N ALA A 359 -24.27 -19.15 23.79
CA ALA A 359 -23.87 -18.59 22.51
C ALA A 359 -24.81 -19.08 21.39
N ASP A 360 -25.98 -18.45 21.28
CA ASP A 360 -26.96 -18.71 20.21
C ASP A 360 -26.37 -18.35 18.84
N VAL A 361 -25.79 -19.35 18.17
CA VAL A 361 -25.50 -19.29 16.74
C VAL A 361 -26.82 -19.56 15.99
N PRO A 362 -27.26 -18.70 15.06
CA PRO A 362 -28.44 -18.97 14.24
C PRO A 362 -28.25 -20.25 13.41
N GLN A 363 -28.86 -21.34 13.87
CA GLN A 363 -28.75 -22.67 13.26
C GLN A 363 -29.67 -22.78 12.03
N ASP A 364 -29.35 -22.04 10.98
CA ASP A 364 -30.18 -22.03 9.77
C ASP A 364 -29.75 -23.11 8.76
N SER A 365 -30.60 -24.14 8.65
CA SER A 365 -30.83 -24.97 7.46
C SER A 365 -29.62 -25.66 6.82
N ALA A 366 -29.28 -26.85 7.34
CA ALA A 366 -28.55 -27.86 6.58
C ALA A 366 -29.38 -28.35 5.37
N ALA A 367 -29.17 -27.75 4.20
CA ALA A 367 -29.77 -28.16 2.93
C ALA A 367 -28.71 -28.82 2.03
N THR A 368 -28.92 -30.09 1.68
CA THR A 368 -28.05 -30.82 0.75
C THR A 368 -28.16 -30.23 -0.66
N THR A 369 -27.16 -29.45 -1.05
CA THR A 369 -26.90 -29.09 -2.45
C THR A 369 -25.41 -29.27 -2.70
N GLU A 370 -25.03 -29.98 -3.76
CA GLU A 370 -23.64 -30.01 -4.23
C GLU A 370 -23.27 -28.62 -4.76
N GLN A 371 -22.67 -27.79 -3.90
CA GLN A 371 -22.08 -26.52 -4.31
C GLN A 371 -20.87 -26.82 -5.21
N PRO A 372 -20.78 -26.23 -6.42
CA PRO A 372 -19.56 -26.32 -7.22
C PRO A 372 -18.36 -25.76 -6.45
N THR A 373 -17.17 -26.32 -6.64
CA THR A 373 -15.89 -25.87 -6.07
C THR A 373 -15.41 -24.56 -6.70
N GLY A 374 -16.25 -23.53 -6.73
CA GLY A 374 -16.06 -22.29 -7.48
C GLY A 374 -15.40 -21.16 -6.70
N ASN A 375 -15.67 -19.93 -7.16
CA ASN A 375 -15.16 -18.68 -6.59
C ASN A 375 -15.86 -18.36 -5.27
N ALA A 376 -15.24 -18.71 -4.14
CA ALA A 376 -15.72 -18.41 -2.78
C ALA A 376 -14.96 -17.25 -2.12
N GLY A 377 -13.98 -16.66 -2.83
CA GLY A 377 -13.02 -15.70 -2.28
C GLY A 377 -11.89 -16.36 -1.49
N GLN A 378 -11.17 -15.51 -0.74
CA GLN A 378 -9.94 -15.84 -0.01
C GLN A 378 -10.08 -17.10 0.87
N GLY A 379 -9.12 -18.01 0.74
CA GLY A 379 -8.99 -19.20 1.58
C GLY A 379 -10.01 -20.32 1.33
N LEU A 380 -11.02 -20.12 0.48
CA LEU A 380 -12.12 -21.07 0.27
C LEU A 380 -12.39 -21.43 -1.20
N SER A 381 -11.82 -20.71 -2.16
CA SER A 381 -12.07 -20.98 -3.59
C SER A 381 -11.43 -22.31 -4.02
N GLY A 382 -12.16 -23.11 -4.80
CA GLY A 382 -11.67 -24.43 -5.23
C GLY A 382 -11.67 -25.52 -4.16
N ILE A 383 -12.39 -25.38 -3.04
CA ILE A 383 -12.56 -26.43 -2.01
C ILE A 383 -13.95 -26.36 -1.35
N SER A 384 -14.57 -27.50 -1.07
CA SER A 384 -15.86 -27.56 -0.37
C SER A 384 -15.68 -27.47 1.14
N ALA A 385 -16.61 -26.84 1.86
CA ALA A 385 -16.51 -26.71 3.32
C ALA A 385 -16.47 -28.06 4.07
N GLY A 386 -17.02 -29.13 3.49
CA GLY A 386 -16.93 -30.49 4.03
C GLY A 386 -15.57 -31.19 3.84
N ASP A 387 -14.71 -30.67 2.95
CA ASP A 387 -13.39 -31.24 2.63
C ASP A 387 -12.26 -30.59 3.46
N ILE A 388 -12.59 -29.60 4.30
CA ILE A 388 -11.63 -28.89 5.17
C ILE A 388 -11.44 -29.71 6.46
N GLY A 389 -10.46 -30.61 6.44
CA GLY A 389 -9.97 -31.33 7.60
C GLY A 389 -8.78 -30.62 8.29
N PRO A 390 -8.30 -31.15 9.43
CA PRO A 390 -7.26 -30.51 10.23
C PRO A 390 -5.95 -30.23 9.49
N ASP A 391 -5.55 -31.09 8.56
CA ASP A 391 -4.28 -31.01 7.82
C ASP A 391 -4.44 -30.52 6.36
N THR A 392 -5.65 -30.11 5.95
CA THR A 392 -5.95 -29.66 4.57
C THR A 392 -5.01 -28.54 4.14
N PHE A 393 -4.75 -27.56 5.01
CA PHE A 393 -3.80 -26.47 4.77
C PHE A 393 -2.50 -26.72 5.55
N ASN A 394 -1.39 -26.88 4.85
CA ASN A 394 -0.08 -27.16 5.44
C ASN A 394 1.06 -26.66 4.54
N TRP A 395 2.29 -26.60 5.07
CA TRP A 395 3.49 -26.09 4.41
C TRP A 395 3.80 -26.64 3.01
N THR A 396 3.21 -27.79 2.59
CA THR A 396 3.40 -28.32 1.23
C THR A 396 2.51 -27.63 0.18
N ASN A 397 1.39 -27.03 0.59
CA ASN A 397 0.37 -26.46 -0.30
C ASN A 397 0.02 -25.00 0.00
N SER A 398 0.26 -24.54 1.23
CA SER A 398 -0.03 -23.20 1.72
C SER A 398 1.25 -22.59 2.29
N PHE A 399 1.38 -21.26 2.21
CA PHE A 399 2.53 -20.53 2.75
C PHE A 399 2.08 -19.47 3.75
N TYR A 400 1.03 -18.73 3.41
CA TYR A 400 0.32 -17.88 4.37
C TYR A 400 -0.86 -18.62 5.00
N ALA A 401 -1.21 -18.19 6.20
CA ALA A 401 -2.57 -18.23 6.69
C ALA A 401 -2.97 -16.79 7.07
N SER A 402 -4.04 -16.26 6.47
CA SER A 402 -4.48 -14.90 6.76
C SER A 402 -5.99 -14.73 6.91
N VAL A 403 -6.38 -13.64 7.60
CA VAL A 403 -7.78 -13.23 7.77
C VAL A 403 -7.88 -11.73 8.03
N SER A 404 -9.08 -11.18 7.79
CA SER A 404 -9.44 -9.85 8.25
C SER A 404 -9.53 -9.80 9.78
N PHE A 405 -8.64 -9.03 10.40
CA PHE A 405 -8.68 -8.73 11.83
C PHE A 405 -10.05 -8.19 12.25
N LYS A 406 -10.60 -7.25 11.49
CA LYS A 406 -11.91 -6.64 11.76
C LYS A 406 -13.08 -7.63 11.66
N LYS A 407 -13.01 -8.65 10.78
CA LYS A 407 -14.09 -9.67 10.68
C LYS A 407 -13.95 -10.77 11.73
N SER A 408 -12.72 -11.19 12.06
CA SER A 408 -12.48 -12.34 12.94
C SER A 408 -12.29 -11.95 14.41
N ILE A 409 -11.48 -10.94 14.70
CA ILE A 409 -11.18 -10.46 16.06
C ILE A 409 -12.13 -9.32 16.46
N GLY A 410 -12.66 -8.56 15.48
CA GLY A 410 -13.53 -7.43 15.72
C GLY A 410 -12.77 -6.11 15.97
N PHE A 411 -13.45 -5.11 16.51
CA PHE A 411 -12.86 -3.80 16.79
C PHE A 411 -12.51 -3.66 18.29
N PRO A 412 -11.27 -3.28 18.65
CA PRO A 412 -10.85 -3.04 20.04
C PRO A 412 -11.39 -1.70 20.56
N TRP A 413 -12.63 -1.72 21.03
CA TRP A 413 -13.23 -0.61 21.78
C TRP A 413 -12.42 -0.31 23.04
N GLY A 414 -12.41 0.96 23.47
CA GLY A 414 -11.63 1.37 24.64
C GLY A 414 -10.11 1.32 24.48
N PHE A 415 -9.60 1.16 23.24
CA PHE A 415 -8.18 1.01 22.90
C PHE A 415 -7.50 -0.25 23.45
N HIS A 416 -8.27 -1.26 23.90
CA HIS A 416 -7.74 -2.52 24.41
C HIS A 416 -8.34 -3.72 23.65
N LEU A 417 -7.61 -4.83 23.64
CA LEU A 417 -8.16 -6.13 23.29
C LEU A 417 -8.73 -6.79 24.55
N THR A 418 -9.82 -7.54 24.39
CA THR A 418 -10.39 -8.37 25.46
C THR A 418 -9.69 -9.73 25.53
N ASN A 419 -9.79 -10.44 26.65
CA ASN A 419 -9.20 -11.78 26.78
C ASN A 419 -9.64 -12.70 25.62
N LYS A 420 -10.96 -12.80 25.35
CA LYS A 420 -11.50 -13.59 24.22
C LYS A 420 -10.89 -13.22 22.85
N GLN A 421 -10.51 -11.96 22.64
CA GLN A 421 -9.81 -11.55 21.42
C GLN A 421 -8.34 -11.98 21.42
N MET A 422 -7.64 -11.84 22.55
CA MET A 422 -6.26 -12.32 22.72
C MET A 422 -6.15 -13.84 22.58
N ASP A 423 -7.09 -14.57 23.17
CA ASP A 423 -7.10 -16.03 23.17
C ASP A 423 -7.44 -16.57 21.76
N LEU A 424 -8.33 -15.90 21.02
CA LEU A 424 -8.58 -16.19 19.61
C LEU A 424 -7.37 -15.87 18.70
N ILE A 425 -6.66 -14.77 18.95
CA ILE A 425 -5.40 -14.45 18.24
C ILE A 425 -4.38 -15.58 18.47
N ARG A 426 -4.22 -16.02 19.72
CA ARG A 426 -3.28 -17.11 20.09
C ARG A 426 -3.66 -18.43 19.44
N ALA A 427 -4.92 -18.84 19.53
CA ALA A 427 -5.42 -20.09 18.93
C ALA A 427 -5.17 -20.12 17.40
N GLN A 428 -5.39 -18.98 16.72
CA GLN A 428 -5.12 -18.82 15.29
C GLN A 428 -3.63 -18.88 14.95
N ILE A 429 -2.78 -18.15 15.69
CA ILE A 429 -1.33 -18.16 15.47
C ILE A 429 -0.76 -19.56 15.69
N GLN A 430 -1.10 -20.20 16.81
CA GLN A 430 -0.61 -21.53 17.17
C GLN A 430 -1.02 -22.59 16.15
N GLY A 431 -2.26 -22.56 15.66
CA GLY A 431 -2.72 -23.53 14.67
C GLY A 431 -2.11 -23.32 13.27
N ALA A 432 -1.86 -22.08 12.85
CA ALA A 432 -1.09 -21.80 11.64
C ALA A 432 0.37 -22.27 11.78
N HIS A 433 1.02 -21.96 12.90
CA HIS A 433 2.41 -22.37 13.18
C HIS A 433 2.57 -23.89 13.29
N ARG A 434 1.62 -24.61 13.91
CA ARG A 434 1.57 -26.09 13.92
C ARG A 434 1.56 -26.70 12.51
N ARG A 435 1.00 -25.98 11.52
CA ARG A 435 0.92 -26.38 10.10
C ARG A 435 2.09 -25.88 9.25
N GLY A 436 3.02 -25.12 9.84
CA GLY A 436 4.16 -24.51 9.17
C GLY A 436 3.82 -23.25 8.34
N LEU A 437 2.68 -22.61 8.61
CA LEU A 437 2.15 -21.47 7.84
C LEU A 437 2.49 -20.14 8.52
N LYS A 438 2.82 -19.12 7.71
CA LYS A 438 3.12 -17.77 8.20
C LYS A 438 1.85 -16.95 8.38
N VAL A 439 1.72 -16.32 9.55
CA VAL A 439 0.52 -15.59 9.95
C VAL A 439 0.51 -14.17 9.41
N ARG A 440 -0.62 -13.74 8.85
CA ARG A 440 -0.90 -12.35 8.43
C ARG A 440 -2.31 -11.93 8.85
N TYR A 441 -2.46 -10.74 9.43
CA TYR A 441 -3.77 -10.13 9.69
C TYR A 441 -3.98 -8.89 8.83
N TRP A 442 -5.00 -8.88 7.96
CA TRP A 442 -5.34 -7.71 7.14
C TRP A 442 -6.53 -6.91 7.71
N GLY A 443 -6.77 -5.70 7.20
CA GLY A 443 -7.87 -4.85 7.69
C GLY A 443 -7.70 -4.37 9.13
N LEU A 444 -6.45 -4.16 9.55
CA LEU A 444 -6.06 -3.54 10.82
C LEU A 444 -6.49 -2.05 10.83
N PRO A 445 -6.80 -1.44 11.99
CA PRO A 445 -7.21 -0.04 12.04
C PRO A 445 -6.03 0.89 11.75
N SER A 446 -6.13 1.70 10.70
CA SER A 446 -5.10 2.66 10.28
C SER A 446 -5.06 3.94 11.14
N TRP A 447 -6.19 4.31 11.76
CA TRP A 447 -6.33 5.47 12.65
C TRP A 447 -7.22 5.14 13.86
N PRO A 448 -6.96 5.69 15.06
CA PRO A 448 -5.84 6.56 15.42
C PRO A 448 -4.49 5.84 15.45
N ARG A 449 -3.40 6.57 15.14
CA ARG A 449 -2.02 6.02 15.06
C ARG A 449 -1.58 5.30 16.35
N SER A 450 -2.05 5.73 17.51
CA SER A 450 -1.79 5.04 18.79
C SER A 450 -2.42 3.65 18.87
N LEU A 451 -3.68 3.50 18.43
CA LEU A 451 -4.37 2.21 18.40
C LEU A 451 -3.74 1.26 17.38
N ARG A 452 -3.41 1.77 16.20
CA ARG A 452 -2.67 1.05 15.16
C ARG A 452 -1.37 0.47 15.70
N ASN A 453 -0.51 1.33 16.26
CA ASN A 453 0.79 0.92 16.79
C ASN A 453 0.66 -0.03 17.99
N HIS A 454 -0.35 0.14 18.85
CA HIS A 454 -0.63 -0.82 19.93
C HIS A 454 -0.95 -2.21 19.38
N ILE A 455 -1.85 -2.32 18.39
CA ILE A 455 -2.22 -3.60 17.79
C ILE A 455 -1.05 -4.24 17.03
N TRP A 456 -0.26 -3.45 16.28
CA TRP A 456 0.97 -3.94 15.64
C TRP A 456 1.97 -4.48 16.68
N SER A 457 2.14 -3.80 17.82
CA SER A 457 3.00 -4.26 18.93
C SER A 457 2.49 -5.55 19.56
N VAL A 458 1.17 -5.69 19.75
CA VAL A 458 0.56 -6.91 20.30
C VAL A 458 0.70 -8.08 19.33
N LEU A 459 0.38 -7.89 18.05
CA LEU A 459 0.47 -8.95 17.04
C LEU A 459 1.92 -9.43 16.85
N ALA A 460 2.90 -8.53 16.82
CA ALA A 460 4.31 -8.90 16.75
C ALA A 460 4.78 -9.64 18.03
N ARG A 461 4.25 -9.29 19.21
CA ARG A 461 4.55 -9.96 20.49
C ARG A 461 3.94 -11.35 20.59
N GLU A 462 2.72 -11.54 20.11
CA GLU A 462 2.01 -12.84 20.11
C GLU A 462 2.48 -13.78 18.98
N GLY A 463 3.36 -13.32 18.08
CA GLY A 463 4.08 -14.18 17.12
C GLY A 463 3.63 -14.08 15.66
N VAL A 464 2.92 -13.02 15.25
CA VAL A 464 2.54 -12.82 13.84
C VAL A 464 3.79 -12.61 12.97
N ASP A 465 4.00 -13.50 11.99
CA ASP A 465 5.14 -13.44 11.06
C ASP A 465 5.20 -12.16 10.22
N ILE A 466 4.03 -11.70 9.76
CA ILE A 466 3.92 -10.66 8.72
C ILE A 466 2.86 -9.62 9.10
N LEU A 467 3.30 -8.40 9.42
CA LEU A 467 2.42 -7.25 9.62
C LEU A 467 1.91 -6.72 8.27
N ASN A 468 0.59 -6.70 8.07
CA ASN A 468 -0.03 -6.11 6.88
C ASN A 468 -0.16 -4.59 7.01
N VAL A 469 0.51 -3.81 6.16
CA VAL A 469 0.72 -2.37 6.40
C VAL A 469 0.49 -1.49 5.17
N ASP A 470 -0.31 -0.44 5.36
CA ASP A 470 -0.46 0.66 4.39
C ASP A 470 0.65 1.71 4.57
N ASP A 471 1.02 2.01 5.81
CA ASP A 471 2.04 2.99 6.22
C ASP A 471 3.39 2.28 6.44
N LEU A 472 4.14 2.15 5.34
CA LEU A 472 5.45 1.50 5.32
C LEU A 472 6.46 2.15 6.27
N GLN A 473 6.54 3.49 6.29
CA GLN A 473 7.55 4.18 7.09
C GLN A 473 7.34 3.96 8.59
N SER A 474 6.09 4.02 9.06
CA SER A 474 5.79 3.66 10.45
C SER A 474 6.10 2.20 10.75
N ALA A 475 5.82 1.30 9.81
CA ALA A 475 6.01 -0.14 9.96
C ALA A 475 7.49 -0.56 10.01
N THR A 476 8.40 0.17 9.35
CA THR A 476 9.80 -0.25 9.22
C THR A 476 10.79 0.61 10.02
N LYS A 477 10.40 1.83 10.43
CA LYS A 477 11.19 2.68 11.36
C LYS A 477 11.07 2.27 12.85
N GLN A 478 10.35 1.20 13.21
CA GLN A 478 10.14 0.78 14.60
C GLN A 478 10.56 -0.68 14.85
N GLU A 479 11.21 -0.92 15.99
CA GLU A 479 11.53 -2.27 16.46
C GLU A 479 10.30 -2.91 17.13
N TRP A 480 9.55 -3.72 16.39
CA TRP A 480 8.40 -4.47 16.91
C TRP A 480 8.79 -5.74 17.71
N LYS A 481 10.08 -6.07 17.75
CA LYS A 481 10.61 -7.17 18.57
C LYS A 481 10.59 -6.76 20.05
N VAL A 482 10.14 -7.68 20.92
CA VAL A 482 10.06 -7.47 22.38
C VAL A 482 11.42 -7.05 22.92
N LYS A 483 11.48 -5.93 23.64
CA LYS A 483 12.69 -5.52 24.35
C LYS A 483 12.72 -6.20 25.72
N ILE A 484 13.91 -6.52 26.19
CA ILE A 484 14.15 -7.25 27.45
C ILE A 484 13.61 -6.47 28.68
N PHE A 485 13.29 -5.19 28.53
CA PHE A 485 12.77 -4.29 29.57
C PHE A 485 11.27 -3.95 29.43
N ASP A 486 10.52 -4.62 28.54
CA ASP A 486 9.07 -4.40 28.34
C ASP A 486 8.18 -5.28 29.27
N TRP A 487 8.70 -5.68 30.44
CA TRP A 487 8.12 -6.65 31.39
C TRP A 487 7.87 -6.02 32.77
#